data_AF-A0A971U0G0-F1
#
_entry.id   AF-A0A971U0G0-F1
#
_cell.length_a   1.000
_cell.length_b   1.000
_cell.length_c   1.000
_cell.angle_alpha   90.00
_cell.angle_beta   90.00
_cell.angle_gamma   90.00
#
_symmetry.space_group_name_H-M   'P 1'
#
loop_
_entity.id
_entity.type
_entity.pdbx_description
1 polymer ?
#
loop_
_entity_poly.entity_id
_entity_poly.type
_entity_poly.pdbx_seq_one_letter_code
_entity_poly.pdbx_strand_id
1 'polypeptide(L)'
;MEPRLAQHKSQRLMQISQLLYRHPHGLTTRELAGLCGVDQRTIQRDLADLEDMNIPIWDDEGSPPRYGILSGYYIPPIHLRLPEAASLYLAGRLLARYCDHCDAHAAAALAKLAAVLPEALAEPLQASVQRLATRNEDRDYEQVLETLVTGWATQRVVRLRYWRVGGE
;
A
#
# COMPACT_ATOMS: atom_id res chain seq x y z
N MET A 1 12.75 4.97 37.50
CA MET A 1 13.05 5.44 36.13
C MET A 1 13.54 4.22 35.37
N GLU A 2 12.64 3.51 34.69
CA GLU A 2 12.99 2.25 34.02
C GLU A 2 13.91 2.52 32.82
N PRO A 3 14.93 1.68 32.59
CA PRO A 3 15.81 1.83 31.45
C PRO A 3 15.00 1.51 30.18
N ARG A 4 14.82 2.51 29.31
CA ARG A 4 14.23 2.32 27.98
C ARG A 4 15.14 1.35 27.21
N LEU A 5 14.68 0.10 27.04
CA LEU A 5 15.33 -0.91 26.20
C LEU A 5 15.59 -0.29 24.82
N ALA A 6 16.85 -0.36 24.36
CA ALA A 6 17.23 0.12 23.05
C ALA A 6 16.43 -0.64 21.99
N GLN A 7 15.44 0.04 21.38
CA GLN A 7 14.65 -0.54 20.31
C GLN A 7 15.58 -0.90 19.14
N HIS A 8 15.51 -2.15 18.67
CA HIS A 8 16.26 -2.57 17.49
C HIS A 8 15.89 -1.70 16.29
N LYS A 9 16.89 -1.29 15.49
CA LYS A 9 16.72 -0.35 14.37
C LYS A 9 15.59 -0.76 13.41
N SER A 10 15.49 -2.04 13.06
CA SER A 10 14.42 -2.58 12.19
C SER A 10 13.02 -2.32 12.74
N GLN A 11 12.83 -2.55 14.04
CA GLN A 11 11.56 -2.37 14.73
C GLN A 11 11.17 -0.88 14.78
N ARG A 12 12.16 0.01 14.92
CA ARG A 12 11.96 1.47 14.91
C ARG A 12 11.64 2.00 13.52
N LEU A 13 12.32 1.53 12.47
CA LEU A 13 12.01 1.89 11.08
C LEU A 13 10.57 1.50 10.71
N MET A 14 10.14 0.30 11.11
CA MET A 14 8.76 -0.16 10.90
C MET A 14 7.75 0.75 11.64
N GLN A 15 8.06 1.13 12.88
CA GLN A 15 7.22 2.05 13.66
C GLN A 15 7.15 3.44 13.03
N ILE A 16 8.27 4.02 12.59
CA ILE A 16 8.30 5.32 11.91
C ILE A 16 7.46 5.27 10.64
N SER A 17 7.63 4.24 9.80
CA SER A 17 6.83 4.07 8.58
C SER A 17 5.32 4.03 8.88
N GLN A 18 4.91 3.28 9.91
CA GLN A 18 3.50 3.22 10.33
C GLN A 18 2.99 4.56 10.86
N LEU A 19 3.80 5.29 11.63
CA LEU A 19 3.44 6.63 12.13
C LEU A 19 3.23 7.60 10.96
N LEU A 20 4.19 7.68 10.04
CA LEU A 20 4.07 8.55 8.86
C LEU A 20 2.87 8.18 7.99
N TYR A 21 2.58 6.89 7.82
CA TYR A 21 1.42 6.42 7.06
C TYR A 21 0.08 6.82 7.71
N ARG A 22 -0.01 6.78 9.04
CA ARG A 22 -1.24 7.12 9.79
C ARG A 22 -1.45 8.62 9.95
N HIS A 23 -0.45 9.44 9.67
CA HIS A 23 -0.46 10.89 9.81
C HIS A 23 -0.25 11.55 8.44
N PRO A 24 -1.30 11.66 7.59
CA PRO A 24 -1.17 12.20 6.23
C PRO A 24 -0.74 13.67 6.16
N HIS A 25 -0.86 14.42 7.27
CA HIS A 25 -0.33 15.78 7.41
C HIS A 25 1.13 15.84 7.90
N GLY A 26 1.77 14.68 8.06
CA GLY A 26 3.14 14.53 8.50
C GLY A 26 3.38 14.81 9.98
N LEU A 27 4.54 14.37 10.45
CA LEU A 27 5.06 14.53 11.81
C LEU A 27 6.44 15.19 11.79
N THR A 28 6.70 16.02 12.78
CA THR A 28 8.04 16.60 13.00
C THR A 28 9.00 15.55 13.55
N THR A 29 10.31 15.75 13.36
CA THR A 29 11.34 14.89 13.99
C THR A 29 11.21 14.83 15.50
N ARG A 30 10.76 15.91 16.14
CA ARG A 30 10.51 15.98 17.58
C ARG A 30 9.34 15.08 18.01
N GLU A 31 8.24 15.09 17.27
CA GLU A 31 7.08 14.22 17.52
C GLU A 31 7.48 12.74 17.35
N LEU A 32 8.16 12.41 16.24
CA LEU A 32 8.67 11.05 15.98
C LEU A 32 9.64 10.57 17.06
N ALA A 33 10.56 11.43 17.51
CA ALA A 33 11.52 11.12 18.56
C ALA A 33 10.81 10.79 19.88
N GLY A 34 9.79 11.58 20.24
CA GLY A 34 8.96 11.32 21.41
C GLY A 34 8.20 9.99 21.33
N LEU A 35 7.59 9.70 20.18
CA LEU A 35 6.80 8.48 19.95
C LEU A 35 7.65 7.21 19.89
N CYS A 36 8.89 7.31 19.38
CA CYS A 36 9.82 6.18 19.28
C CYS A 36 10.78 6.07 20.48
N GLY A 37 10.75 7.04 21.40
CA GLY A 37 11.60 7.05 22.60
C GLY A 37 13.10 7.25 22.33
N VAL A 38 13.46 7.86 21.19
CA VAL A 38 14.86 8.15 20.77
C VAL A 38 15.08 9.66 20.62
N ASP A 39 16.29 10.09 20.25
CA ASP A 39 16.61 11.49 19.96
C ASP A 39 16.30 11.88 18.49
N GLN A 40 16.26 13.18 18.20
CA GLN A 40 15.95 13.69 16.86
C GLN A 40 17.01 13.34 15.81
N ARG A 41 18.30 13.22 16.18
CA ARG A 41 19.37 12.84 15.25
C ARG A 41 19.21 11.39 14.81
N THR A 42 18.77 10.51 15.71
CA THR A 42 18.40 9.13 15.39
C THR A 42 17.24 9.08 14.40
N ILE A 43 16.19 9.87 14.62
CA ILE A 43 15.06 9.97 13.67
C ILE A 43 15.51 10.47 12.30
N GLN A 44 16.32 11.53 12.23
CA GLN A 44 16.83 12.05 10.96
C GLN A 44 17.59 10.98 10.15
N ARG A 45 18.43 10.19 10.83
CA ARG A 45 19.12 9.07 10.18
C ARG A 45 18.15 7.98 9.74
N ASP A 46 17.18 7.63 10.57
CA ASP A 46 16.19 6.60 10.24
C ASP A 46 15.26 7.03 9.08
N LEU A 47 14.96 8.33 8.94
CA LEU A 47 14.23 8.86 7.77
C LEU A 47 15.03 8.66 6.48
N ALA A 48 16.34 8.94 6.49
CA ALA A 48 17.21 8.66 5.36
C ALA A 48 17.30 7.15 5.06
N ASP A 49 17.36 6.30 6.09
CA ASP A 49 17.34 4.83 5.91
C ASP A 49 16.02 4.34 5.27
N LEU A 50 14.88 5.00 5.56
CA LEU A 50 13.60 4.66 4.92
C LEU A 50 13.58 5.09 3.44
N GLU A 51 14.16 6.25 3.10
CA GLU A 51 14.33 6.69 1.70
C GLU A 51 15.21 5.70 0.92
N ASP A 52 16.32 5.24 1.51
CA ASP A 52 17.18 4.20 0.94
C ASP A 52 16.44 2.87 0.71
N MET A 53 15.37 2.60 1.48
CA MET A 53 14.45 1.47 1.28
C MET A 53 13.37 1.73 0.22
N ASN A 54 13.48 2.80 -0.56
CA ASN A 54 12.49 3.28 -1.54
C ASN A 54 11.13 3.60 -0.93
N ILE A 55 11.06 3.99 0.34
CA ILE A 55 9.83 4.51 0.94
C ILE A 55 9.75 6.00 0.56
N PRO A 56 8.71 6.43 -0.18
CA PRO A 56 8.64 7.78 -0.71
C PRO A 56 8.23 8.77 0.40
N ILE A 57 9.24 9.29 1.10
CA ILE A 57 9.08 10.32 2.14
C ILE A 57 9.04 11.69 1.47
N TRP A 58 8.14 12.56 1.95
CA TRP A 58 8.16 13.98 1.66
C TRP A 58 8.46 14.74 2.95
N ASP A 59 9.08 15.90 2.80
CA ASP A 59 9.19 16.93 3.83
C ASP A 59 8.56 18.23 3.35
N ASP A 60 7.99 19.02 4.26
CA ASP A 60 7.51 20.37 3.96
C ASP A 60 8.58 21.44 4.24
N GLU A 61 8.40 22.63 3.66
CA GLU A 61 9.25 23.80 3.94
C GLU A 61 8.90 24.48 5.29
N GLY A 62 8.20 23.78 6.19
CA GLY A 62 7.78 24.30 7.48
C GLY A 62 8.95 24.51 8.45
N SER A 63 8.70 25.27 9.51
CA SER A 63 9.64 25.44 10.63
C SER A 63 8.94 25.13 11.96
N PRO A 64 9.14 23.94 12.56
CA PRO A 64 9.99 22.84 12.08
C PRO A 64 9.38 22.07 10.88
N PRO A 65 10.21 21.43 10.03
CA PRO A 65 9.72 20.65 8.91
C PRO A 65 8.92 19.43 9.39
N ARG A 66 7.88 19.09 8.65
CA ARG A 66 7.08 17.87 8.84
C ARG A 66 7.43 16.86 7.77
N TYR A 67 7.53 15.61 8.17
CA TYR A 67 7.80 14.48 7.30
C TYR A 67 6.54 13.64 7.16
N GLY A 68 6.26 13.11 5.97
CA GLY A 68 5.18 12.17 5.72
C GLY A 68 5.52 11.20 4.61
N ILE A 69 4.62 10.25 4.34
CA ILE A 69 4.72 9.37 3.17
C ILE A 69 3.82 9.91 2.07
N LEU A 70 4.30 9.92 0.83
CA LEU A 70 3.51 10.36 -0.33
C LEU A 70 2.23 9.51 -0.43
N SER A 71 1.08 10.17 -0.30
CA SER A 71 -0.23 9.51 -0.35
C SER A 71 -0.47 8.90 -1.73
N GLY A 72 -0.82 7.61 -1.76
CA GLY A 72 -1.27 6.92 -2.98
C GLY A 72 -0.45 5.71 -3.42
N TYR A 73 0.76 5.50 -2.88
CA TYR A 73 1.72 4.61 -3.57
C TYR A 73 2.15 3.33 -2.83
N TYR A 74 1.84 3.15 -1.54
CA TYR A 74 2.33 1.98 -0.83
C TYR A 74 1.48 1.58 0.39
N ILE A 75 1.22 0.28 0.53
CA ILE A 75 0.67 -0.34 1.75
C ILE A 75 1.88 -0.77 2.59
N PRO A 76 2.00 -0.36 3.87
CA PRO A 76 3.12 -0.78 4.71
C PRO A 76 3.17 -2.31 4.82
N PRO A 77 4.33 -2.91 5.14
CA PRO A 77 4.41 -4.35 5.35
C PRO A 77 3.40 -4.79 6.42
N ILE A 78 2.43 -5.61 6.01
CA ILE A 78 1.45 -6.21 6.90
C ILE A 78 1.80 -7.66 7.16
N HIS A 79 1.66 -8.08 8.42
CA HIS A 79 1.76 -9.49 8.78
C HIS A 79 0.38 -10.11 8.61
N LEU A 80 0.26 -11.07 7.70
CA LEU A 80 -0.94 -11.86 7.53
C LEU A 80 -0.71 -13.24 8.14
N ARG A 81 -1.62 -13.67 9.00
CA ARG A 81 -1.71 -15.07 9.41
C ARG A 81 -2.27 -15.91 8.26
N LEU A 82 -1.98 -17.21 8.28
CA LEU A 82 -2.41 -18.12 7.22
C LEU A 82 -3.93 -18.03 6.91
N PRO A 83 -4.86 -17.96 7.89
CA PRO A 83 -6.29 -17.80 7.58
C PRO A 83 -6.64 -16.44 6.95
N GLU A 84 -5.95 -15.37 7.32
CA GLU A 84 -6.13 -14.03 6.74
C GLU A 84 -5.66 -14.03 5.28
N ALA A 85 -4.49 -14.61 5.02
CA ALA A 85 -3.94 -14.77 3.68
C ALA A 85 -4.81 -15.71 2.80
N ALA A 86 -5.36 -16.78 3.37
CA ALA A 86 -6.30 -17.68 2.69
C ALA A 86 -7.60 -16.96 2.29
N SER A 87 -8.09 -16.04 3.13
CA SER A 87 -9.27 -15.23 2.82
C SER A 87 -9.02 -14.31 1.62
N LEU A 88 -7.85 -13.66 1.58
CA LEU A 88 -7.43 -12.85 0.42
C LEU A 88 -7.22 -13.70 -0.84
N TYR A 89 -6.66 -14.91 -0.70
CA TYR A 89 -6.54 -15.86 -1.80
C TYR A 89 -7.92 -16.18 -2.40
N LEU A 90 -8.93 -16.49 -1.57
CA LEU A 90 -10.28 -16.79 -2.04
C LEU A 90 -10.92 -15.57 -2.72
N ALA A 91 -10.77 -14.38 -2.15
CA ALA A 91 -11.25 -13.14 -2.78
C ALA A 91 -10.57 -12.90 -4.13
N GLY A 92 -9.26 -13.10 -4.22
CA GLY A 92 -8.50 -12.99 -5.45
C GLY A 92 -8.90 -14.01 -6.51
N ARG A 93 -9.20 -15.25 -6.11
CA ARG A 93 -9.74 -16.29 -6.99
C ARG A 93 -11.11 -15.93 -7.56
N LEU A 94 -11.98 -15.31 -6.75
CA LEU A 94 -13.28 -14.82 -7.21
C LEU A 94 -13.11 -13.66 -8.18
N LEU A 95 -12.25 -12.69 -7.85
CA LEU A 95 -11.91 -11.58 -8.73
C LEU A 95 -11.44 -12.08 -10.09
N ALA A 96 -10.46 -12.98 -10.13
CA ALA A 96 -9.94 -13.54 -11.36
C ALA A 96 -10.98 -14.31 -12.19
N ARG A 97 -11.98 -14.88 -11.54
CA ARG A 97 -13.07 -15.61 -12.20
C ARG A 97 -14.11 -14.68 -12.82
N TYR A 98 -14.52 -13.65 -12.08
CA TYR A 98 -15.68 -12.80 -12.43
C TYR A 98 -15.33 -11.44 -13.02
N CYS A 99 -14.06 -11.00 -13.00
CA CYS A 99 -13.65 -9.79 -13.70
C CYS A 99 -13.62 -10.03 -15.20
N ASP A 100 -14.51 -9.38 -15.95
CA ASP A 100 -14.58 -9.51 -17.41
C ASP A 100 -13.43 -8.81 -18.15
N HIS A 101 -12.82 -7.80 -17.53
CA HIS A 101 -11.72 -7.01 -18.08
C HIS A 101 -10.40 -7.35 -17.37
N CYS A 102 -9.27 -7.18 -18.08
CA CYS A 102 -7.96 -7.22 -17.45
C CYS A 102 -7.78 -5.97 -16.59
N ASP A 103 -7.51 -6.16 -15.29
CA ASP A 103 -7.03 -5.10 -14.40
C ASP A 103 -5.57 -5.43 -14.06
N ALA A 104 -4.63 -4.69 -14.64
CA ALA A 104 -3.21 -4.88 -14.40
C ALA A 104 -2.84 -4.75 -12.91
N HIS A 105 -3.53 -3.89 -12.15
CA HIS A 105 -3.31 -3.75 -10.71
C HIS A 105 -3.77 -4.98 -9.94
N ALA A 106 -4.93 -5.54 -10.29
CA ALA A 106 -5.41 -6.80 -9.72
C ALA A 106 -4.44 -7.95 -10.00
N ALA A 107 -4.00 -8.10 -11.25
CA ALA A 107 -3.04 -9.13 -11.64
C ALA A 107 -1.72 -9.00 -10.85
N ALA A 108 -1.18 -7.78 -10.74
CA ALA A 108 0.03 -7.50 -9.97
C ALA A 108 -0.15 -7.78 -8.47
N ALA A 109 -1.30 -7.42 -7.89
CA ALA A 109 -1.58 -7.68 -6.48
C ALA A 109 -1.68 -9.19 -6.18
N LEU A 110 -2.37 -9.95 -7.03
CA LEU A 110 -2.47 -11.40 -6.88
C LEU A 110 -1.12 -12.11 -7.09
N ALA A 111 -0.28 -11.61 -7.99
CA ALA A 111 1.09 -12.13 -8.16
C ALA A 111 1.94 -11.91 -6.89
N LYS A 112 1.88 -10.70 -6.31
CA LYS A 112 2.55 -10.40 -5.03
C LYS A 112 2.07 -11.29 -3.89
N LEU A 113 0.76 -11.56 -3.83
CA LEU A 113 0.18 -12.46 -2.82
C LEU A 113 0.65 -13.92 -3.04
N ALA A 114 0.65 -14.40 -4.28
CA ALA A 114 1.11 -15.75 -4.60
C ALA A 114 2.57 -15.99 -4.20
N ALA A 115 3.42 -14.98 -4.30
CA ALA A 115 4.84 -15.06 -3.97
C ALA A 115 5.12 -15.30 -2.48
N VAL A 116 4.16 -15.03 -1.59
CA VAL A 116 4.32 -15.14 -0.13
C VAL A 116 3.45 -16.24 0.48
N LEU A 117 2.63 -16.93 -0.33
CA LEU A 117 1.77 -18.01 0.11
C LEU A 117 2.49 -19.38 0.06
N PRO A 118 2.05 -20.37 0.86
CA PRO A 118 2.48 -21.75 0.68
C PRO A 118 2.17 -22.26 -0.74
N GLU A 119 3.03 -23.13 -1.27
CA GLU A 119 2.99 -23.63 -2.65
C GLU A 119 1.61 -24.13 -3.09
N ALA A 120 0.92 -24.89 -2.23
CA ALA A 120 -0.42 -25.41 -2.48
C ALA A 120 -1.49 -24.32 -2.77
N LEU A 121 -1.29 -23.09 -2.28
CA LEU A 121 -2.15 -21.94 -2.57
C LEU A 121 -1.57 -21.02 -3.66
N ALA A 122 -0.24 -21.02 -3.80
CA ALA A 122 0.46 -20.17 -4.78
C ALA A 122 0.19 -20.62 -6.22
N GLU A 123 0.34 -21.91 -6.56
CA GLU A 123 0.18 -22.38 -7.94
C GLU A 123 -1.20 -22.06 -8.54
N PRO A 124 -2.34 -22.34 -7.85
CA PRO A 124 -3.65 -22.04 -8.41
C PRO A 124 -3.91 -20.54 -8.56
N LEU A 125 -3.25 -19.71 -7.73
CA LEU A 125 -3.34 -18.27 -7.80
C LEU A 125 -2.53 -17.74 -8.99
N GLN A 126 -1.31 -18.23 -9.20
CA GLN A 126 -0.49 -17.89 -10.37
C GLN A 126 -1.19 -18.24 -11.69
N ALA A 127 -1.81 -19.43 -11.76
CA ALA A 127 -2.62 -19.79 -12.93
C ALA A 127 -3.81 -18.83 -13.15
N SER A 128 -4.38 -18.29 -12.07
CA SER A 128 -5.44 -17.27 -12.16
C SER A 128 -4.91 -15.93 -12.67
N VAL A 129 -3.70 -15.53 -12.27
CA VAL A 129 -3.02 -14.33 -12.77
C VAL A 129 -2.73 -14.45 -14.27
N GLN A 130 -2.21 -15.60 -14.72
CA GLN A 130 -1.94 -15.82 -16.15
C GLN A 130 -3.22 -15.72 -17.00
N ARG A 131 -4.35 -16.28 -16.52
CA ARG A 131 -5.64 -16.12 -17.20
C ARG A 131 -6.12 -14.68 -17.26
N LEU A 132 -5.93 -13.91 -16.18
CA LEU A 132 -6.26 -12.48 -16.18
C LEU A 132 -5.42 -11.73 -17.23
N ALA A 133 -4.12 -12.00 -17.30
CA ALA A 133 -3.21 -11.35 -18.26
C ALA A 133 -3.54 -11.67 -19.73
N THR A 134 -4.29 -12.74 -20.02
CA THR A 134 -4.76 -13.05 -21.38
C THR A 134 -6.08 -12.36 -21.76
N ARG A 135 -6.76 -11.68 -20.82
CA ARG A 135 -7.97 -10.90 -21.14
C ARG A 135 -7.56 -9.58 -21.81
N ASN A 136 -8.44 -9.01 -22.64
CA ASN A 136 -8.16 -7.75 -23.31
C ASN A 136 -7.86 -6.64 -22.29
N GLU A 137 -6.77 -5.92 -22.52
CA GLU A 137 -6.46 -4.67 -21.84
C GLU A 137 -7.48 -3.62 -22.29
N ASP A 138 -8.26 -3.09 -21.36
CA ASP A 138 -9.17 -1.99 -21.59
C ASP A 138 -8.68 -0.79 -20.79
N ARG A 139 -7.89 0.07 -21.45
CA ARG A 139 -7.29 1.24 -20.80
C ARG A 139 -8.33 2.23 -20.29
N ASP A 140 -9.49 2.31 -20.93
CA ASP A 140 -10.57 3.20 -20.49
C ASP A 140 -11.20 2.65 -19.20
N TYR A 141 -11.42 1.33 -19.13
CA TYR A 141 -11.86 0.66 -17.91
C TYR A 141 -10.87 0.83 -16.75
N GLU A 142 -9.58 0.60 -16.99
CA GLU A 142 -8.53 0.76 -15.98
C GLU A 142 -8.49 2.19 -15.43
N GLN A 143 -8.53 3.20 -16.31
CA GLN A 143 -8.49 4.60 -15.90
C GLN A 143 -9.74 5.03 -15.12
N VAL A 144 -10.93 4.53 -15.50
CA VAL A 144 -12.17 4.76 -14.75
C VAL A 144 -12.09 4.10 -13.37
N LEU A 145 -11.63 2.85 -13.30
CA LEU A 145 -11.50 2.11 -12.05
C LEU A 145 -10.48 2.78 -11.11
N GLU A 146 -9.32 3.18 -11.61
CA GLU A 146 -8.30 3.91 -10.85
C GLU A 146 -8.86 5.22 -10.28
N THR A 147 -9.62 5.97 -11.08
CA THR A 147 -10.27 7.21 -10.64
C THR A 147 -11.30 6.94 -9.53
N LEU A 148 -12.10 5.89 -9.68
CA LEU A 148 -13.10 5.48 -8.68
C LEU A 148 -12.43 5.04 -7.37
N VAL A 149 -11.40 4.20 -7.44
CA VAL A 149 -10.65 3.71 -6.28
C VAL A 149 -9.98 4.87 -5.56
N THR A 150 -9.32 5.77 -6.29
CA THR A 150 -8.67 6.96 -5.72
C THR A 150 -9.69 7.89 -5.07
N GLY A 151 -10.82 8.15 -5.73
CA GLY A 151 -11.91 8.95 -5.18
C GLY A 151 -12.46 8.36 -3.89
N TRP A 152 -12.73 7.05 -3.88
CA TRP A 152 -13.21 6.34 -2.69
C TRP A 152 -12.21 6.38 -1.53
N ALA A 153 -10.94 6.03 -1.80
CA ALA A 153 -9.88 6.00 -0.82
C ALA A 153 -9.57 7.39 -0.23
N THR A 154 -9.72 8.44 -1.03
CA THR A 154 -9.47 9.83 -0.60
C THR A 154 -10.74 10.57 -0.16
N GLN A 155 -11.88 9.88 -0.06
CA GLN A 155 -13.18 10.45 0.33
C GLN A 155 -13.59 11.65 -0.57
N ARG A 156 -13.29 11.58 -1.87
CA ARG A 156 -13.60 12.62 -2.86
C ARG A 156 -14.75 12.21 -3.78
N VAL A 157 -15.60 13.16 -4.13
CA VAL A 157 -16.70 12.97 -5.08
C VAL A 157 -16.13 12.82 -6.50
N VAL A 158 -16.51 11.75 -7.20
CA VAL A 158 -16.15 11.50 -8.61
C VAL A 158 -17.32 11.86 -9.51
N ARG A 159 -17.07 12.60 -10.59
CA ARG A 159 -18.07 12.91 -11.62
C ARG A 159 -17.98 11.87 -12.74
N LEU A 160 -19.06 11.14 -12.96
CA LEU A 160 -19.13 10.10 -13.98
C LEU A 160 -19.94 10.59 -15.18
N ARG A 161 -19.45 10.29 -16.39
CA ARG A 161 -20.28 10.28 -17.59
C ARG A 161 -20.62 8.83 -17.87
N TYR A 162 -21.90 8.55 -17.99
CA TYR A 162 -22.40 7.19 -18.17
C TYR A 162 -23.07 7.10 -19.54
N TRP A 163 -22.64 6.14 -20.34
CA TRP A 163 -23.27 5.80 -21.61
C TRP A 163 -24.14 4.57 -21.43
N ARG A 164 -25.33 4.60 -22.02
CA ARG A 164 -26.21 3.43 -22.03
C ARG A 164 -25.64 2.39 -22.98
N VAL A 165 -25.57 1.14 -22.53
CA VAL A 165 -25.22 0.01 -23.42
C VAL A 165 -26.33 -0.14 -24.46
N GLY A 166 -26.02 0.13 -25.74
CA GLY A 166 -26.89 -0.12 -26.90
C GLY A 166 -27.75 1.05 -27.42
N GLY A 167 -27.25 2.28 -27.47
CA GLY A 167 -27.97 3.41 -28.10
C GLY A 167 -27.08 4.20 -29.07
N GLU A 168 -27.66 4.60 -30.20
CA GLU A 168 -27.15 5.61 -31.16
C GLU A 168 -26.71 6.92 -30.48
#